data_AF-T2PJ35-F1
#
_entry.id   AF-T2PJ35-F1
#
_cell.length_a   1.000
_cell.length_b   1.000
_cell.length_c   1.000
_cell.angle_alpha   90.00
_cell.angle_beta   90.00
_cell.angle_gamma   90.00
#
_symmetry.space_group_name_H-M   'P 1'
#
loop_
_entity.id
_entity.type
_entity.pdbx_description
1 polymer ?
#
loop_
_entity_poly.entity_id
_entity_poly.type
_entity_poly.pdbx_seq_one_letter_code
_entity_poly.pdbx_strand_id
1 'polypeptide(L)'
;EQDREQDREQVKKQVTIQALLQFCIVPRSRKEMQEFMGLTGRRNFSEKYIKPLLSAGKIEMTIPDKPNSGNQKYKKVNIED
;
A
#
# COMPACT_ATOMS: atom_id res chain seq x y z
N GLU A 1 3.54 -12.05 33.91
CA GLU A 1 4.25 -11.75 32.65
C GLU A 1 3.42 -10.80 31.80
N GLN A 2 3.94 -9.61 31.51
CA GLN A 2 3.44 -8.75 30.43
C GLN A 2 4.56 -8.69 29.40
N ASP A 3 4.44 -9.55 28.40
CA ASP A 3 5.38 -9.69 27.30
C ASP A 3 5.00 -8.70 26.18
N ARG A 4 6.04 -8.01 25.66
CA ARG A 4 6.13 -7.22 24.41
C ARG A 4 5.24 -5.97 24.28
N GLU A 5 5.74 -4.84 23.81
CA GLU A 5 6.76 -4.66 22.77
C GLU A 5 7.38 -3.25 22.93
N GLN A 6 8.71 -3.22 23.04
CA GLN A 6 9.50 -2.01 23.13
C GLN A 6 9.57 -1.28 21.77
N ASP A 7 9.36 0.03 21.86
CA ASP A 7 10.12 1.10 21.23
C ASP A 7 10.77 0.87 19.85
N ARG A 8 10.27 1.61 18.85
CA ARG A 8 11.12 2.22 17.84
C ARG A 8 10.43 3.47 17.31
N GLU A 9 10.66 4.55 18.03
CA GLU A 9 10.97 5.87 17.49
C GLU A 9 11.21 5.84 15.96
N GLN A 10 10.17 6.22 15.20
CA GLN A 10 10.35 6.61 13.82
C GLN A 10 9.69 7.97 13.70
N VAL A 11 10.53 8.98 13.50
CA VAL A 11 10.20 10.25 12.88
C VAL A 11 9.55 9.91 11.53
N LYS A 12 8.26 9.61 11.55
CA LYS A 12 7.49 9.23 10.37
C LYS A 12 7.42 10.47 9.52
N LYS A 13 8.29 10.55 8.51
CA LYS A 13 7.94 11.23 7.26
C LYS A 13 6.50 10.83 7.00
N GLN A 14 5.57 11.78 7.04
CA GLN A 14 4.19 11.54 6.68
C GLN A 14 4.21 11.16 5.20
N VAL A 15 4.38 9.87 4.90
CA VAL A 15 4.31 9.37 3.54
C VAL A 15 2.87 9.54 3.12
N THR A 16 2.64 10.55 2.29
CA THR A 16 1.31 10.91 1.81
C THR A 16 0.80 9.88 0.82
N ILE A 17 -0.52 9.84 0.62
CA ILE A 17 -1.12 9.02 -0.44
C ILE A 17 -0.54 9.38 -1.82
N GLN A 18 -0.22 10.66 -2.07
CA GLN A 18 0.45 11.06 -3.31
C GLN A 18 1.81 10.39 -3.49
N ALA A 19 2.64 10.33 -2.44
CA ALA A 19 3.93 9.65 -2.51
C ALA A 19 3.76 8.14 -2.80
N LEU A 20 2.76 7.51 -2.20
CA LEU A 20 2.42 6.10 -2.50
C LEU A 20 2.00 5.93 -3.96
N LEU A 21 1.19 6.83 -4.50
CA LEU A 21 0.77 6.78 -5.90
C LEU A 21 1.95 6.94 -6.86
N GLN A 22 2.89 7.84 -6.56
CA GLN A 22 4.12 7.97 -7.34
C GLN A 22 4.99 6.70 -7.24
N PHE A 23 5.04 6.07 -6.07
CA PHE A 23 5.73 4.79 -5.89
C PHE A 23 5.08 3.65 -6.70
N CYS A 24 3.76 3.72 -6.90
CA CYS A 24 2.98 2.79 -7.71
C CYS A 24 3.02 3.08 -9.23
N ILE A 25 3.82 4.03 -9.74
CA ILE A 25 4.00 4.19 -11.20
C ILE A 25 4.43 2.86 -11.84
N VAL A 26 5.30 2.11 -11.16
CA VAL A 26 5.63 0.73 -11.50
C VAL A 26 4.73 -0.20 -10.68
N PRO A 27 4.29 -1.36 -11.21
CA PRO A 27 3.53 -2.33 -10.42
C PRO A 27 4.27 -2.76 -9.14
N ARG A 28 3.66 -2.50 -7.98
CA ARG A 28 4.18 -2.86 -6.66
C ARG A 28 3.28 -3.83 -5.94
N SER A 29 3.88 -4.75 -5.22
CA SER A 29 3.16 -5.64 -4.31
C SER A 29 2.66 -4.88 -3.08
N ARG A 30 1.64 -5.45 -2.43
CA ARG A 30 1.14 -4.95 -1.14
C ARG A 30 2.26 -4.78 -0.10
N LYS A 31 3.20 -5.73 -0.08
CA LYS A 31 4.31 -5.75 0.88
C LYS A 31 5.24 -4.55 0.67
N GLU A 32 5.67 -4.32 -0.57
CA GLU A 32 6.51 -3.16 -0.93
C GLU A 32 5.81 -1.84 -0.58
N MET A 33 4.51 -1.72 -0.89
CA MET A 33 3.73 -0.52 -0.55
C MET A 33 3.62 -0.29 0.95
N GLN A 34 3.44 -1.36 1.75
CA GLN A 34 3.34 -1.28 3.19
C GLN A 34 4.68 -0.90 3.84
N GLU A 35 5.78 -1.46 3.33
CA GLU A 35 7.15 -1.13 3.74
C GLU A 35 7.49 0.32 3.40
N PHE A 36 7.13 0.79 2.19
CA PHE A 36 7.30 2.18 1.78
C PHE A 36 6.58 3.16 2.71
N MET A 37 5.39 2.81 3.19
CA MET A 37 4.65 3.62 4.15
C MET A 37 5.12 3.49 5.61
N GLY A 38 6.11 2.62 5.89
CA GLY A 38 6.55 2.33 7.26
C GLY A 38 5.44 1.72 8.13
N LEU A 39 4.52 0.96 7.52
CA LEU A 39 3.36 0.36 8.17
C LEU A 39 3.54 -1.15 8.42
N THR A 40 4.78 -1.57 8.66
CA THR A 40 5.18 -2.93 9.04
C THR A 40 4.39 -3.38 10.28
N GLY A 41 3.33 -4.17 10.09
CA GLY A 41 2.52 -4.74 11.17
C GLY A 41 1.02 -4.42 11.15
N ARG A 42 0.54 -3.52 10.27
CA ARG A 42 -0.90 -3.22 10.22
C ARG A 42 -1.66 -4.25 9.39
N ARG A 43 -2.51 -5.07 10.04
CA ARG A 43 -3.38 -6.06 9.39
C ARG A 43 -4.35 -5.48 8.34
N ASN A 44 -4.56 -4.15 8.30
CA ASN A 44 -5.61 -3.53 7.48
C ASN A 44 -5.06 -2.61 6.35
N PHE A 45 -3.82 -2.80 5.89
CA PHE A 45 -3.25 -1.97 4.81
C PHE A 45 -4.15 -1.96 3.56
N SER A 46 -4.64 -3.12 3.16
CA SER A 46 -5.53 -3.24 2.01
C SER A 46 -6.82 -2.43 2.19
N GLU A 47 -7.39 -2.43 3.38
CA GLU A 47 -8.67 -1.75 3.62
C GLU A 47 -8.53 -0.24 3.78
N LYS A 48 -7.41 0.21 4.34
CA LYS A 48 -7.17 1.63 4.60
C LYS A 48 -6.59 2.37 3.41
N TYR A 49 -5.85 1.68 2.53
CA TYR A 49 -5.15 2.31 1.42
C TYR A 49 -5.55 1.71 0.07
N ILE A 50 -5.46 0.38 -0.11
CA ILE A 50 -5.72 -0.24 -1.41
C ILE A 50 -7.18 -0.09 -1.85
N LYS A 51 -8.15 -0.49 -1.02
CA LYS A 51 -9.59 -0.43 -1.34
C LYS A 51 -10.04 1.00 -1.69
N PRO A 52 -9.72 2.05 -0.89
CA PRO A 52 -10.07 3.42 -1.27
C PRO A 52 -9.41 3.89 -2.57
N LEU A 53 -8.16 3.50 -2.83
CA LEU A 53 -7.45 3.90 -4.04
C LEU A 53 -7.96 3.19 -5.30
N LEU A 54 -8.34 1.92 -5.19
CA LEU A 54 -9.01 1.18 -6.26
C LEU A 54 -10.40 1.77 -6.54
N SER A 55 -11.18 2.04 -5.50
CA SER A 55 -12.51 2.64 -5.63
C SER A 55 -12.46 4.04 -6.24
N ALA A 56 -11.44 4.83 -5.88
CA ALA A 56 -11.19 6.14 -6.47
C ALA A 56 -10.51 6.08 -7.86
N GLY A 57 -10.26 4.89 -8.41
CA GLY A 57 -9.62 4.71 -9.71
C GLY A 57 -8.15 5.17 -9.79
N LYS A 58 -7.50 5.47 -8.66
CA LYS A 58 -6.13 6.01 -8.64
C LYS A 58 -5.07 4.93 -8.84
N ILE A 59 -5.41 3.69 -8.49
CA ILE A 59 -4.59 2.50 -8.74
C ILE A 59 -5.47 1.42 -9.36
N GLU A 60 -4.84 0.46 -10.01
CA GLU A 60 -5.48 -0.71 -10.60
C GLU A 60 -4.72 -1.99 -10.25
N MET A 61 -5.43 -3.11 -10.34
CA MET A 61 -4.90 -4.45 -10.16
C MET A 61 -4.21 -4.92 -11.45
N THR A 62 -3.02 -5.50 -11.35
CA THR A 62 -2.37 -6.10 -12.54
C THR A 62 -2.94 -7.45 -12.94
N ILE A 63 -3.59 -8.17 -12.01
CA ILE A 63 -4.24 -9.47 -12.26
C ILE A 63 -5.68 -9.42 -11.71
N PRO A 64 -6.60 -8.70 -12.38
CA PRO A 64 -7.97 -8.56 -11.90
C PRO A 64 -8.71 -9.89 -11.77
N ASP A 65 -8.39 -10.89 -12.60
CA ASP A 65 -9.01 -12.23 -12.56
C ASP A 65 -8.67 -13.03 -11.30
N LYS A 66 -7.57 -12.69 -10.62
CA LYS A 66 -7.08 -13.40 -9.42
C LYS A 66 -6.68 -12.39 -8.34
N PRO A 67 -7.65 -11.72 -7.69
CA PRO A 67 -7.38 -10.67 -6.71
C PRO A 67 -6.60 -11.16 -5.48
N ASN A 68 -6.72 -12.45 -5.15
CA ASN A 68 -6.01 -13.09 -4.05
C ASN A 68 -4.66 -13.73 -4.48
N SER A 69 -4.20 -13.48 -5.69
CA SER A 69 -2.91 -14.00 -6.18
C SER A 69 -1.76 -13.49 -5.32
N GLY A 70 -0.81 -14.37 -4.97
CA GLY A 70 0.44 -13.94 -4.33
C GLY A 70 1.29 -13.03 -5.22
N ASN A 71 1.07 -13.10 -6.54
CA ASN A 71 1.72 -12.24 -7.53
C ASN A 71 0.92 -10.96 -7.84
N GLN A 72 -0.15 -10.69 -7.08
CA GLN A 72 -0.95 -9.48 -7.25
C GLN A 72 -0.11 -8.23 -6.99
N LYS A 73 -0.10 -7.32 -7.96
CA LYS A 73 0.53 -6.01 -7.85
C LYS A 73 -0.49 -4.91 -8.17
N TYR A 74 -0.15 -3.71 -7.73
CA TYR A 74 -0.95 -2.51 -7.92
C TYR A 74 -0.11 -1.47 -8.64
N LYS A 75 -0.67 -0.86 -9.67
CA LYS A 75 -0.05 0.25 -10.39
C LYS A 75 -0.95 1.47 -10.36
N LYS A 76 -0.36 2.66 -10.41
CA LYS A 76 -1.04 3.94 -10.55
C LYS A 76 -1.73 3.95 -11.91
N VAL A 77 -3.00 4.33 -11.92
CA VAL A 77 -3.70 4.66 -13.16
C VAL A 77 -3.33 6.09 -13.50
N ASN A 78 -2.78 6.31 -14.69
CA ASN A 78 -2.68 7.65 -15.24
C ASN A 78 -4.08 8.03 -15.72
N ILE A 79 -4.88 8.60 -14.82
CA ILE A 79 -6.05 9.34 -15.22
C ILE A 79 -5.50 10.64 -15.79
N GLU A 80 -5.37 10.69 -17.11
CA GLU A 80 -5.31 11.96 -17.83
C GLU A 80 -6.73 12.55 -17.74
N ASP A 81 -6.88 13.61 -16.95
CA ASP A 81 -8.04 14.52 -17.07
C ASP A 81 -7.95 15.30 -18.39
#